data_AF-A0A6C2CGG1-F1
#
_entry.id   AF-A0A6C2CGG1-F1
#
_cell.length_a   1.000
_cell.length_b   1.000
_cell.length_c   1.000
_cell.angle_alpha   90.00
_cell.angle_beta   90.00
_cell.angle_gamma   90.00
#
_symmetry.space_group_name_H-M   'P 1'
#
loop_
_entity.id
_entity.type
_entity.pdbx_description
1 polymer ?
#
loop_
_entity_poly.entity_id
_entity_poly.type
_entity_poly.pdbx_seq_one_letter_code
_entity_poly.pdbx_strand_id
1 'polypeptide(L)' 'MPTPLLLCITGRQAYDLRRHLFLTQAEFWSKIGITQSGGSRYERGREMAPQLQYLLHLAYGSDEEASELLRWLRQPAESR' A
#
# COMPACT_ATOMS: atom_id res chain seq x y z
N MET A 1 8.80 -15.49 11.02
CA MET A 1 8.67 -14.07 11.42
C MET A 1 7.20 -13.73 11.36
N PRO A 2 6.63 -12.89 12.25
CA PRO A 2 5.23 -12.52 12.14
C PRO A 2 4.97 -11.76 10.84
N THR A 3 3.75 -11.87 10.30
CA THR A 3 3.33 -11.11 9.13
C THR A 3 3.29 -9.62 9.48
N PRO A 4 3.95 -8.75 8.68
CA PRO A 4 3.98 -7.32 8.95
C PRO A 4 2.59 -6.70 8.84
N LEU A 5 2.31 -5.72 9.71
CA LEU A 5 1.07 -4.95 9.67
C LEU A 5 1.17 -3.88 8.58
N LEU A 6 0.34 -4.02 7.54
CA LEU A 6 0.35 -3.08 6.42
C LEU A 6 -0.39 -1.79 6.77
N LEU A 7 0.05 -0.68 6.17
CA LEU A 7 -0.57 0.65 6.36
C LEU A 7 -2.04 0.66 5.89
N CYS A 8 -2.31 0.00 4.77
CA CYS A 8 -3.64 -0.11 4.21
C CYS A 8 -3.80 -1.43 3.44
N ILE A 9 -4.90 -2.11 3.74
CA ILE A 9 -5.33 -3.34 3.07
C ILE A 9 -6.59 -3.13 2.24
N THR A 10 -7.34 -2.05 2.51
CA THR A 10 -8.53 -1.64 1.76
C THR A 10 -8.34 -0.30 1.07
N GLY A 11 -9.09 -0.08 -0.03
CA GLY A 11 -9.08 1.21 -0.71
C GLY A 11 -9.62 2.34 0.17
N ARG A 12 -10.46 2.04 1.17
CA ARG A 12 -10.90 3.04 2.15
C ARG A 12 -9.75 3.53 3.04
N GLN A 13 -8.91 2.62 3.53
CA GLN A 13 -7.73 3.00 4.29
C GLN A 13 -6.72 3.78 3.42
N ALA A 14 -6.57 3.41 2.15
CA ALA A 14 -5.74 4.18 1.21
C ALA A 14 -6.29 5.61 1.00
N TYR A 15 -7.61 5.76 0.92
CA TYR A 15 -8.27 7.08 0.90
C TYR A 15 -7.97 7.88 2.17
N ASP A 16 -8.13 7.28 3.35
CA ASP A 16 -7.91 7.97 4.63
C ASP A 16 -6.44 8.38 4.79
N LEU A 17 -5.48 7.51 4.44
CA LEU A 17 -4.05 7.81 4.41
C LEU A 17 -3.74 8.96 3.44
N ARG A 18 -4.26 8.93 2.22
CA ARG A 18 -4.07 10.00 1.24
C ARG A 18 -4.57 11.35 1.77
N ARG A 19 -5.73 11.36 2.43
CA ARG A 19 -6.31 12.58 3.02
C ARG A 19 -5.45 13.10 4.17
N HIS A 20 -4.90 12.22 4.99
CA HIS A 20 -3.97 12.59 6.07
C HIS A 20 -2.68 13.24 5.53
N LEU A 21 -2.18 12.77 4.39
CA LEU A 21 -1.00 13.31 3.71
C LEU A 21 -1.28 14.57 2.87
N PHE A 22 -2.54 15.04 2.81
CA PHE A 22 -2.96 16.18 2.00
C PHE A 22 -2.68 16.04 0.49
N LEU A 23 -2.69 14.81 -0.03
CA LEU A 23 -2.42 14.53 -1.45
C LEU A 23 -3.69 14.40 -2.29
N THR A 24 -3.60 14.81 -3.55
CA THR A 24 -4.59 14.48 -4.59
C THR A 24 -4.50 12.99 -4.95
N GLN A 25 -5.56 12.47 -5.60
CA GLN A 25 -5.54 11.08 -6.09
C GLN A 25 -4.40 10.85 -7.10
N ALA A 26 -4.11 11.82 -7.96
CA ALA A 26 -3.02 11.68 -8.92
C ALA A 26 -1.66 11.55 -8.23
N GLU A 27 -1.34 12.46 -7.31
CA GLU A 27 -0.07 12.43 -6.56
C GLU A 27 0.08 11.13 -5.78
N PHE A 28 -0.96 10.73 -5.04
CA PHE A 28 -0.89 9.54 -4.21
C PHE A 28 -0.69 8.25 -5.00
N TRP A 29 -1.51 8.03 -6.04
CA TRP A 29 -1.48 6.77 -6.79
C TRP A 29 -0.33 6.70 -7.78
N SER A 30 0.16 7.84 -8.29
CA SER A 30 1.30 7.89 -9.21
C SER A 30 2.60 7.36 -8.58
N LYS A 31 2.77 7.49 -7.25
CA LYS A 31 3.94 7.00 -6.51
C LYS A 31 4.15 5.48 -6.65
N ILE A 32 3.07 4.74 -6.90
CA ILE A 32 3.10 3.28 -7.15
C ILE A 32 2.73 2.92 -8.59
N GLY A 33 2.82 3.88 -9.53
CA GLY A 33 2.57 3.66 -10.95
C GLY A 33 1.10 3.47 -11.34
N ILE A 34 0.16 3.86 -10.48
CA ILE A 34 -1.28 3.75 -10.75
C ILE A 34 -1.84 5.09 -11.23
N THR A 35 -2.69 5.03 -12.25
CA THR A 35 -3.38 6.22 -12.77
C THR A 35 -4.42 6.75 -11.77
N GLN A 36 -4.71 8.04 -11.81
CA GLN A 36 -5.74 8.65 -10.95
C GLN A 36 -7.11 7.95 -11.07
N SER A 37 -7.53 7.60 -12.29
CA SER A 37 -8.80 6.91 -12.54
C SER A 37 -8.79 5.47 -12.02
N GLY A 38 -7.63 4.80 -12.02
CA GLY A 38 -7.44 3.50 -11.39
C GLY A 38 -7.54 3.60 -9.87
N GLY A 39 -6.80 4.53 -9.27
CA GLY A 39 -6.80 4.81 -7.84
C GLY A 39 -8.18 5.13 -7.28
N SER A 40 -8.94 5.96 -7.99
CA SER A 40 -10.32 6.33 -7.63
C SER A 40 -11.26 5.13 -7.51
N ARG A 41 -11.06 4.07 -8.30
CA ARG A 41 -11.86 2.84 -8.19
C ARG A 41 -11.60 2.11 -6.89
N TYR A 42 -10.33 2.02 -6.47
CA TYR A 42 -9.97 1.40 -5.19
C TYR A 42 -10.57 2.19 -4.02
N GLU A 43 -10.41 3.51 -4.01
CA GLU A 43 -10.96 4.37 -2.96
C GLU A 43 -12.49 4.27 -2.81
N ARG A 44 -13.20 3.88 -3.88
CA ARG A 44 -14.65 3.70 -3.92
C ARG A 44 -15.13 2.27 -3.63
N GLY A 45 -14.24 1.39 -3.20
CA GLY A 45 -14.60 0.04 -2.73
C GLY A 45 -14.27 -1.10 -3.68
N ARG A 46 -13.49 -0.86 -4.75
CA ARG A 46 -12.88 -1.98 -5.48
C ARG A 46 -11.86 -2.67 -4.58
N GLU A 47 -11.87 -4.00 -4.60
CA GLU A 47 -10.89 -4.82 -3.91
C GLU A 47 -9.46 -4.53 -4.41
N MET A 48 -8.52 -4.38 -3.47
CA MET A 48 -7.11 -4.16 -3.77
C MET A 48 -6.36 -5.48 -3.71
N ALA A 49 -5.68 -5.82 -4.81
CA ALA A 49 -4.80 -6.98 -4.83
C ALA A 49 -3.65 -6.81 -3.80
N PRO A 50 -3.15 -7.89 -3.18
CA PRO A 50 -2.11 -7.82 -2.15
C PRO A 50 -0.86 -7.04 -2.58
N GLN A 51 -0.50 -7.12 -3.86
CA GLN A 51 0.67 -6.42 -4.40
C GLN A 51 0.54 -4.90 -4.27
N LEU A 52 -0.68 -4.35 -4.43
CA LEU A 52 -0.93 -2.92 -4.25
C LEU A 52 -0.78 -2.51 -2.78
N GLN A 53 -1.23 -3.36 -1.86
CA GLN A 53 -1.11 -3.13 -0.42
C GLN A 53 0.36 -3.07 -0.01
N TYR A 54 1.19 -3.97 -0.56
CA TYR A 54 2.64 -3.96 -0.35
C TYR A 54 3.29 -2.71 -0.92
N LEU A 55 2.95 -2.32 -2.16
CA LEU A 55 3.52 -1.13 -2.79
C LEU A 55 3.16 0.14 -2.02
N LEU A 56 1.92 0.27 -1.54
CA LEU A 56 1.51 1.40 -0.71
C LEU A 56 2.29 1.43 0.61
N HIS A 57 2.50 0.29 1.26
CA HIS A 57 3.30 0.20 2.48
C HIS A 57 4.76 0.57 2.23
N LEU A 58 5.38 0.04 1.17
CA LEU A 58 6.76 0.37 0.79
C LEU A 58 6.93 1.85 0.41
N ALA A 59 5.91 2.48 -0.19
CA ALA A 59 6.00 3.85 -0.68
C ALA A 59 5.69 4.92 0.37
N TYR A 60 4.89 4.59 1.39
CA TYR A 60 4.40 5.56 2.38
C TYR A 60 4.75 5.23 3.84
N GLY A 61 5.21 4.01 4.13
CA GLY A 61 5.68 3.63 5.46
C GLY A 61 7.02 4.27 5.79
N SER A 62 7.42 4.18 7.05
CA SER A 62 8.78 4.53 7.47
C SER A 62 9.80 3.55 6.89
N ASP A 63 11.09 3.90 6.95
CA ASP A 63 12.17 3.03 6.49
C ASP A 63 12.21 1.71 7.29
N GLU A 64 11.85 1.75 8.58
CA GLU A 64 11.74 0.56 9.43
C GLU A 64 10.60 -0.35 8.98
N GLU A 65 9.40 0.20 8.76
CA GLU A 65 8.21 -0.52 8.29
C GLU A 65 8.48 -1.16 6.91
N ALA A 66 9.00 -0.36 5.97
CA ALA A 66 9.35 -0.84 4.63
C ALA A 66 10.42 -1.94 4.68
N SER A 67 11.43 -1.80 5.55
CA SER A 67 12.47 -2.81 5.74
C SER A 67 11.92 -4.11 6.33
N GLU A 68 10.96 -4.04 7.25
CA GLU A 68 10.30 -5.20 7.82
C GLU A 68 9.54 -5.98 6.74
N LEU A 69 8.71 -5.29 5.95
CA LEU A 69 7.99 -5.91 4.84
C LEU A 69 8.94 -6.53 3.81
N LEU A 70 10.02 -5.82 3.47
CA LEU A 70 10.99 -6.32 2.50
C LEU A 70 11.70 -7.60 3.00
N ARG A 71 12.04 -7.68 4.29
CA ARG A 71 12.59 -8.90 4.90
C ARG A 71 11.60 -10.05 4.83
N TRP A 72 10.33 -9.79 5.14
CA TRP A 72 9.26 -10.79 5.07
C TRP A 72 9.07 -11.30 3.62
N LEU A 73 9.01 -10.41 2.62
CA LEU A 73 8.85 -10.76 1.21
C LEU A 73 10.02 -11.61 0.66
N ARG A 74 11.23 -11.45 1.19
CA ARG A 74 12.42 -12.21 0.80
C ARG A 74 12.46 -13.62 1.37
N GLN A 75 11.59 -13.96 2.33
CA GLN A 75 11.55 -15.31 2.86
C GLN A 75 11.06 -16.30 1.78
N PRO A 76 11.49 -17.58 1.83
CA PRO A 76 10.92 -18.62 0.99
C PRO A 76 9.39 -18.63 1.12
N ALA A 77 8.67 -18.97 0.06
CA ALA A 77 7.20 -19.03 0.10
C ALA A 77 6.69 -20.02 1.16
N GLU A 78 7.47 -21.07 1.45
CA GLU A 78 7.21 -22.09 2.47
C GLU A 78 7.33 -21.55 3.91
N SER A 79 7.93 -20.38 4.10
CA SER A 79 8.20 -19.76 5.41
C SER A 79 7.31 -18.54 5.70
N ARG A 80 6.37 -18.23 4.79
CA ARG A 80 5.47 -17.06 4.85
C ARG A 80 4.05 -17.44 5.20
#